data_AF-A0A0B1SZ17-F1
#
_entry.id   AF-A0A0B1SZ17-F1
#
_cell.length_a   1.000
_cell.length_b   1.000
_cell.length_c   1.000
_cell.angle_alpha   90.00
_cell.angle_beta   90.00
_cell.angle_gamma   90.00
#
_symmetry.space_group_name_H-M   'P 1'
#
loop_
_entity.id
_entity.type
_entity.pdbx_description
1 polymer ?
#
loop_
_entity_poly.entity_id
_entity_poly.type
_entity_poly.pdbx_seq_one_letter_code
_entity_poly.pdbx_strand_id
1 'polypeptide(L)'
;MVKARRQPPWYSKRILEEERPDLLGPNGKLNLEKEDAILMDMFIRDKSNLQTGDLIITDDNLDEDDRRFNRYEVQLKYNEGRYTALYLISKQVCSSNEVEEKNVLYAMKSSLRPNSANIVLRMKRELRILNELKKSKCPYSPIPLDSGRVADLPFIVMNLLDRNLEKLREQTTSFKPSTVFYIGLEVLSALEFLHVRKYIHRDVKLTNICIGARPAVSRIYLIDYGDTVKTGKRIRYGTPDIYTLPYWSIDAHKRAPARERGDAESLFYALAEL
;
A
#
# COMPACT_ATOMS: atom_id res chain seq x y z
N MET A 1 27.14 -10.09 0.18
CA MET A 1 25.99 -9.86 -0.72
C MET A 1 24.81 -10.65 -0.22
N VAL A 2 23.74 -9.99 0.25
CA VAL A 2 22.48 -10.66 0.56
C VAL A 2 21.90 -11.17 -0.76
N LYS A 3 21.67 -12.48 -0.88
CA LYS A 3 21.09 -13.08 -2.08
C LYS A 3 19.70 -12.47 -2.29
N ALA A 4 19.42 -11.94 -3.48
CA ALA A 4 18.12 -11.35 -3.78
C ALA A 4 17.00 -12.36 -3.48
N ARG A 5 16.04 -11.95 -2.64
CA ARG A 5 14.88 -12.77 -2.26
C ARG A 5 14.06 -13.07 -3.52
N ARG A 6 14.01 -14.33 -3.96
CA ARG A 6 13.21 -14.77 -5.13
C ARG A 6 11.86 -15.29 -4.66
N GLN A 7 10.79 -14.86 -5.33
CA GLN A 7 9.44 -15.37 -5.05
C GLN A 7 9.39 -16.90 -5.17
N PRO A 8 8.59 -17.58 -4.35
CA PRO A 8 8.43 -19.02 -4.48
C PRO A 8 7.75 -19.36 -5.82
N PRO A 9 8.04 -20.53 -6.43
CA PRO A 9 7.54 -20.87 -7.78
C PRO A 9 6.01 -20.89 -7.92
N TRP A 10 5.28 -20.99 -6.81
CA TRP A 10 3.82 -21.00 -6.80
C TRP A 10 3.19 -19.60 -6.74
N TYR A 11 3.98 -18.54 -6.49
CA TYR A 11 3.48 -17.21 -6.17
C TYR A 11 2.65 -16.60 -7.30
N SER A 12 3.21 -16.49 -8.52
CA SER A 12 2.54 -15.84 -9.65
C SER A 12 1.23 -16.53 -10.04
N LYS A 13 1.22 -17.86 -9.98
CA LYS A 13 -0.01 -18.64 -10.21
C LYS A 13 -1.08 -18.33 -9.17
N ARG A 14 -0.74 -18.36 -7.87
CA ARG A 14 -1.70 -18.09 -6.80
C ARG A 14 -2.23 -16.66 -6.79
N ILE A 15 -1.38 -15.67 -7.07
CA ILE A 15 -1.84 -14.28 -7.10
C ILE A 15 -2.76 -14.02 -8.29
N LEU A 16 -2.54 -14.66 -9.44
CA LEU A 16 -3.48 -14.60 -10.55
C LEU A 16 -4.79 -15.32 -10.22
N GLU A 17 -4.76 -16.47 -9.53
CA GLU A 17 -5.98 -17.14 -9.06
C GLU A 17 -6.78 -16.29 -8.06
N GLU A 18 -6.11 -15.50 -7.23
CA GLU A 18 -6.75 -14.57 -6.28
C GLU A 18 -7.30 -13.32 -6.97
N GLU A 19 -6.54 -12.74 -7.92
CA GLU A 19 -6.79 -11.39 -8.42
C GLU A 19 -7.44 -11.35 -9.82
N ARG A 20 -7.39 -12.45 -10.57
CA ARG A 20 -7.93 -12.54 -11.93
C ARG A 20 -8.82 -13.77 -12.07
N PRO A 21 -9.98 -13.79 -11.38
CA PRO A 21 -10.92 -14.92 -11.44
C PRO A 21 -11.45 -15.16 -12.86
N ASP A 22 -11.40 -14.15 -13.73
CA ASP A 22 -11.74 -14.23 -15.15
C ASP A 22 -10.78 -15.10 -15.98
N LEU A 23 -9.57 -15.36 -15.49
CA LEU A 23 -8.59 -16.24 -16.13
C LEU A 23 -8.72 -17.72 -15.71
N LEU A 24 -9.63 -18.02 -14.77
CA LEU A 24 -9.80 -19.37 -14.23
C LEU A 24 -10.54 -20.27 -15.23
N GLY A 25 -10.10 -21.53 -15.32
CA GLY A 25 -10.84 -22.55 -16.05
C GLY A 25 -12.11 -22.99 -15.33
N PRO A 26 -12.91 -23.89 -15.93
CA PRO A 26 -14.17 -24.39 -15.35
C PRO A 26 -14.01 -25.05 -13.97
N ASN A 27 -12.80 -25.52 -13.65
CA ASN A 27 -12.43 -26.12 -12.37
C ASN A 27 -12.07 -25.09 -11.27
N GLY A 28 -12.19 -23.78 -11.55
CA GLY A 28 -11.82 -22.69 -10.65
C GLY A 28 -10.31 -22.56 -10.42
N LYS A 29 -9.48 -23.13 -11.30
CA LYS A 29 -8.01 -23.05 -11.24
C LYS A 29 -7.43 -22.44 -12.50
N LEU A 30 -6.25 -21.88 -12.37
CA LEU A 30 -5.52 -21.35 -13.52
C LEU A 30 -4.88 -22.50 -14.31
N ASN A 31 -5.31 -22.69 -15.55
CA ASN A 31 -4.77 -23.69 -16.48
C ASN A 31 -3.55 -23.12 -17.23
N LEU A 32 -2.58 -22.60 -16.49
CA LEU A 32 -1.29 -22.13 -17.01
C LEU A 32 -0.14 -22.87 -16.32
N GLU A 33 0.93 -23.11 -17.10
CA GLU A 33 2.23 -23.48 -16.58
C GLU A 33 2.84 -22.33 -15.77
N LYS A 34 3.94 -22.59 -15.05
CA LYS A 34 4.48 -21.62 -14.09
C LYS A 34 5.09 -20.42 -14.82
N GLU A 35 5.83 -20.69 -15.88
CA GLU A 35 6.48 -19.70 -16.73
C GLU A 35 5.44 -18.80 -17.41
N ASP A 36 4.37 -19.40 -17.95
CA ASP A 36 3.25 -18.67 -18.55
C ASP A 36 2.53 -17.79 -17.53
N ALA A 37 2.30 -18.28 -16.31
CA ALA A 37 1.69 -17.49 -15.25
C ALA A 37 2.55 -16.28 -14.86
N ILE A 38 3.89 -16.42 -14.88
CA ILE A 38 4.81 -15.31 -14.64
C ILE A 38 4.71 -14.28 -15.77
N LEU A 39 4.79 -14.71 -17.02
CA LEU A 39 4.69 -13.83 -18.19
C LEU A 39 3.33 -13.10 -18.24
N MET A 40 2.25 -13.82 -17.95
CA MET A 40 0.91 -13.24 -17.90
C MET A 40 0.78 -12.19 -16.79
N ASP A 41 1.29 -12.45 -15.58
CA ASP A 41 1.29 -11.47 -14.50
C ASP A 41 2.09 -10.21 -14.87
N MET A 42 3.27 -10.40 -15.48
CA MET A 42 4.10 -9.29 -15.97
C MET A 42 3.37 -8.46 -17.02
N PHE A 43 2.76 -9.10 -18.02
CA PHE A 43 2.01 -8.42 -19.08
C PHE A 43 0.82 -7.61 -18.55
N ILE A 44 0.04 -8.19 -17.63
CA ILE A 44 -1.12 -7.52 -17.02
C ILE A 44 -0.68 -6.26 -16.27
N ARG A 45 0.41 -6.36 -15.50
CA ARG A 45 0.97 -5.25 -14.74
C ARG A 45 1.51 -4.16 -15.64
N ASP A 46 2.21 -4.53 -16.71
CA ASP A 46 2.81 -3.56 -17.61
C ASP A 46 1.74 -2.73 -18.35
N LYS A 47 0.64 -3.36 -18.77
CA LYS A 47 -0.52 -2.66 -19.33
C LYS A 47 -1.21 -1.70 -18.36
N SER A 48 -1.02 -1.91 -17.06
CA SER A 48 -1.63 -1.10 -16.00
C SER A 48 -0.70 0.01 -15.51
N ASN A 49 0.53 0.07 -16.04
CA ASN A 49 1.52 1.04 -15.60
C ASN A 49 1.25 2.42 -16.18
N LEU A 50 1.14 3.38 -15.28
CA LEU A 50 1.22 4.80 -15.63
C LEU A 50 2.69 5.20 -15.88
N GLN A 51 2.89 6.02 -16.89
CA GLN A 51 4.18 6.55 -17.31
C GLN A 51 4.41 7.96 -16.77
N THR A 52 5.68 8.38 -16.71
CA THR A 52 6.01 9.76 -16.39
C THR A 52 5.41 10.70 -17.44
N GLY A 53 4.77 11.77 -16.99
CA GLY A 53 4.04 12.74 -17.82
C GLY A 53 2.56 12.39 -18.02
N ASP A 54 2.08 11.22 -17.59
CA ASP A 54 0.66 10.88 -17.66
C ASP A 54 -0.16 11.86 -16.80
N LEU A 55 -1.26 12.35 -17.36
CA LEU A 55 -2.18 13.26 -16.70
C LEU A 55 -3.43 12.54 -16.21
N ILE A 56 -3.78 12.76 -14.95
CA ILE A 56 -4.95 12.18 -14.29
C ILE A 56 -5.85 13.31 -13.86
N ILE A 57 -7.05 13.35 -14.39
CA ILE A 57 -8.03 14.40 -14.12
C ILE A 57 -9.12 13.82 -13.21
N THR A 58 -9.42 14.51 -12.11
CA THR A 58 -10.54 14.21 -11.20
C THR A 58 -11.43 15.42 -10.98
N ASP A 59 -12.66 15.16 -10.52
CA ASP A 59 -13.66 16.17 -10.20
C ASP A 59 -13.92 17.18 -11.33
N ASP A 60 -13.81 16.73 -12.58
CA ASP A 60 -14.07 17.57 -13.76
C ASP A 60 -15.57 17.82 -13.91
N ASN A 61 -15.97 19.09 -13.81
CA ASN A 61 -17.36 19.49 -14.00
C ASN A 61 -17.80 19.50 -15.47
N LEU A 62 -16.86 19.40 -16.43
CA LEU A 62 -17.10 19.45 -17.87
C LEU A 62 -17.84 20.71 -18.36
N ASP A 63 -17.80 21.77 -17.56
CA ASP A 63 -18.39 23.07 -17.92
C ASP A 63 -17.45 23.77 -18.93
N GLU A 64 -18.00 24.22 -20.06
CA GLU A 64 -17.22 24.89 -21.10
C GLU A 64 -16.85 26.34 -20.73
N ASP A 65 -17.66 26.99 -19.89
CA ASP A 65 -17.49 28.40 -19.52
C ASP A 65 -16.69 28.56 -18.21
N ASP A 66 -16.87 27.66 -17.25
CA ASP A 66 -16.16 27.65 -15.95
C ASP A 66 -15.69 26.24 -15.57
N ARG A 67 -14.74 25.71 -16.35
CA ARG A 67 -14.22 24.37 -16.12
C ARG A 67 -13.41 24.30 -14.83
N ARG A 68 -13.76 23.37 -13.96
CA ARG A 68 -13.08 23.09 -12.69
C ARG A 68 -12.70 21.62 -12.65
N PHE A 69 -11.44 21.35 -12.37
CA PHE A 69 -10.93 20.00 -12.19
C PHE A 69 -9.67 19.99 -11.32
N ASN A 70 -9.41 18.84 -10.72
CA ASN A 70 -8.12 18.49 -10.15
C ASN A 70 -7.30 17.77 -11.23
N ARG A 71 -6.05 18.17 -11.45
CA ARG A 71 -5.12 17.47 -12.34
C ARG A 71 -3.91 17.01 -11.56
N TYR A 72 -3.54 15.76 -11.78
CA TYR A 72 -2.33 15.17 -11.26
C TYR A 72 -1.45 14.74 -12.42
N GLU A 73 -0.17 15.08 -12.34
CA GLU A 73 0.82 14.61 -13.31
C GLU A 73 1.73 13.58 -12.65
N VAL A 74 1.90 12.43 -13.31
CA VAL A 74 2.80 11.38 -12.84
C VAL A 74 4.24 11.78 -13.06
N GLN A 75 4.98 11.93 -11.97
CA GLN A 75 6.40 12.31 -12.02
C GLN A 75 7.28 11.07 -12.15
N LEU A 76 7.02 10.04 -11.33
CA LEU A 76 7.73 8.77 -11.42
C LEU A 76 6.99 7.64 -10.70
N LYS A 77 7.25 6.40 -11.11
CA LYS A 77 6.88 5.19 -10.37
C LYS A 77 7.94 4.89 -9.31
N TYR A 78 7.60 5.12 -8.05
CA TYR A 78 8.54 5.04 -6.93
C TYR A 78 8.74 3.62 -6.42
N ASN A 79 7.65 2.85 -6.37
CA ASN A 79 7.69 1.48 -5.90
C ASN A 79 6.54 0.66 -6.48
N GLU A 80 6.71 -0.66 -6.47
CA GLU A 80 5.69 -1.61 -6.85
C GLU A 80 5.60 -2.69 -5.78
N GLY A 81 4.42 -2.81 -5.17
CA GLY A 81 4.13 -3.83 -4.17
C GLY A 81 3.42 -5.04 -4.77
N ARG A 82 2.84 -5.85 -3.89
CA ARG A 82 2.06 -7.04 -4.26
C ARG A 82 0.79 -6.72 -5.05
N TYR A 83 0.08 -5.66 -4.66
CA TYR A 83 -1.26 -5.31 -5.19
C TYR A 83 -1.31 -3.96 -5.88
N THR A 84 -0.43 -3.05 -5.51
CA THR A 84 -0.47 -1.64 -5.91
C THR A 84 0.90 -1.13 -6.30
N ALA A 85 0.95 -0.20 -7.25
CA ALA A 85 2.09 0.64 -7.49
C ALA A 85 1.95 1.98 -6.75
N LEU A 86 3.07 2.54 -6.33
CA LEU A 86 3.18 3.85 -5.73
C LEU A 86 3.88 4.80 -6.70
N TYR A 87 3.23 5.91 -7.00
CA TYR A 87 3.72 6.95 -7.90
C TYR A 87 3.92 8.23 -7.11
N LEU A 88 4.95 9.00 -7.47
CA LEU A 88 5.03 10.41 -7.08
C LEU A 88 4.27 11.22 -8.13
N ILE A 89 3.46 12.16 -7.65
CA ILE A 89 2.64 13.02 -8.49
C ILE A 89 2.78 14.47 -8.06
N SER A 90 2.64 15.41 -8.99
CA SER A 90 2.39 16.84 -8.70
C SER A 90 0.89 17.12 -8.85
N LYS A 91 0.37 18.14 -8.15
CA LYS A 91 -1.03 18.56 -8.26
C LYS A 91 -1.13 19.95 -8.88
N GLN A 92 -1.95 20.05 -9.92
CA GLN A 92 -2.39 21.30 -10.53
C GLN A 92 -3.91 21.43 -10.31
N VAL A 93 -4.37 22.62 -9.93
CA VAL A 93 -5.80 22.90 -9.75
C VAL A 93 -6.23 23.90 -10.80
N CYS A 94 -7.29 23.57 -11.53
CA CYS A 94 -7.90 24.51 -12.48
C CYS A 94 -9.16 25.11 -11.87
N SER A 95 -9.21 26.44 -11.81
CA SER A 95 -10.40 27.21 -11.41
C SER A 95 -10.58 28.38 -12.36
N SER A 96 -11.79 28.57 -12.90
CA SER A 96 -12.08 29.66 -13.85
C SER A 96 -11.14 29.68 -15.05
N ASN A 97 -10.80 28.49 -15.59
CA ASN A 97 -9.85 28.28 -16.67
C ASN A 97 -8.39 28.69 -16.41
N GLU A 98 -8.05 29.13 -15.19
CA GLU A 98 -6.67 29.36 -14.76
C GLU A 98 -6.12 28.11 -14.04
N VAL A 99 -4.95 27.66 -14.46
CA VAL A 99 -4.27 26.51 -13.85
C VAL A 99 -3.24 27.03 -12.84
N GLU A 100 -3.50 26.78 -11.56
CA GLU A 100 -2.53 27.01 -10.49
C GLU A 100 -1.70 25.74 -10.25
N GLU A 101 -0.39 25.86 -10.46
CA GLU A 101 0.55 24.79 -10.14
C GLU A 101 0.99 24.86 -8.68
N LYS A 102 0.74 23.79 -7.94
CA LYS A 102 1.30 23.61 -6.61
C LYS A 102 2.55 22.75 -6.74
N ASN A 103 3.72 23.33 -6.50
CA ASN A 103 5.02 22.65 -6.45
C ASN A 103 5.17 21.73 -5.22
N VAL A 104 4.16 20.92 -4.95
CA VAL A 104 4.10 19.97 -3.84
C VAL A 104 3.91 18.58 -4.43
N LEU A 105 4.78 17.66 -4.03
CA LEU A 105 4.68 16.26 -4.42
C LEU A 105 3.77 15.50 -3.45
N TYR A 106 3.02 14.56 -4.02
CA TYR A 106 2.15 13.65 -3.32
C TYR A 106 2.48 12.21 -3.69
N ALA A 107 1.98 11.27 -2.89
CA ALA A 107 2.05 9.86 -3.19
C ALA A 107 0.69 9.38 -3.71
N MET A 108 0.67 8.78 -4.90
CA MET A 108 -0.51 8.13 -5.46
C MET A 108 -0.32 6.63 -5.45
N LYS A 109 -1.22 5.92 -4.77
CA LYS A 109 -1.29 4.46 -4.78
C LYS A 109 -2.34 4.03 -5.80
N SER A 110 -1.97 3.22 -6.80
CA SER A 110 -2.89 2.69 -7.83
C SER A 110 -2.80 1.17 -7.92
N SER A 111 -3.90 0.50 -8.27
CA SER A 111 -3.92 -0.96 -8.42
C SER A 111 -3.10 -1.48 -9.60
N LEU A 112 -2.48 -2.64 -9.46
CA LEU A 112 -1.65 -3.26 -10.49
C LEU A 112 -2.39 -4.16 -11.48
N ARG A 113 -3.57 -4.65 -11.10
CA ARG A 113 -4.32 -5.63 -11.88
C ARG A 113 -5.75 -5.13 -12.07
N PRO A 114 -6.19 -4.88 -13.31
CA PRO A 114 -7.57 -4.51 -13.60
C PRO A 114 -8.48 -5.70 -13.31
N ASN A 115 -9.78 -5.42 -13.19
CA ASN A 115 -10.83 -6.42 -13.00
C ASN A 115 -10.69 -7.29 -11.73
N SER A 116 -9.86 -6.89 -10.77
CA SER A 116 -9.81 -7.55 -9.46
C SER A 116 -10.80 -6.94 -8.47
N ALA A 117 -11.83 -7.70 -8.12
CA ALA A 117 -12.72 -7.35 -7.01
C ALA A 117 -11.98 -7.29 -5.66
N ASN A 118 -10.96 -8.14 -5.47
CA ASN A 118 -10.19 -8.21 -4.22
C ASN A 118 -9.35 -6.95 -4.01
N ILE A 119 -8.61 -6.49 -5.03
CA ILE A 119 -7.86 -5.23 -4.95
C ILE A 119 -8.80 -4.04 -4.74
N VAL A 120 -9.92 -3.97 -5.47
CA VAL A 120 -10.91 -2.89 -5.27
C VAL A 120 -11.42 -2.88 -3.83
N LEU A 121 -11.73 -4.05 -3.24
CA LEU A 121 -12.14 -4.16 -1.84
C LEU A 121 -11.04 -3.75 -0.86
N ARG A 122 -9.78 -4.14 -1.12
CA ARG A 122 -8.60 -3.74 -0.32
C ARG A 122 -8.41 -2.22 -0.32
N MET A 123 -8.45 -1.57 -1.49
CA MET A 123 -8.29 -0.12 -1.61
C MET A 123 -9.46 0.65 -1.00
N LYS A 124 -10.71 0.20 -1.20
CA LYS A 124 -11.87 0.79 -0.52
C LYS A 124 -11.77 0.67 1.01
N ARG A 125 -11.24 -0.45 1.50
CA ARG A 125 -11.01 -0.67 2.93
C ARG A 125 -9.94 0.26 3.47
N GLU A 126 -8.81 0.37 2.77
CA GLU A 126 -7.72 1.28 3.12
C GLU A 126 -8.20 2.73 3.18
N LEU A 127 -8.87 3.21 2.13
CA LEU A 127 -9.41 4.57 2.08
C LEU A 127 -10.39 4.85 3.24
N ARG A 128 -11.27 3.90 3.57
CA ARG A 128 -12.20 4.03 4.71
C ARG A 128 -11.44 4.22 6.02
N ILE A 129 -10.45 3.38 6.28
CA ILE A 129 -9.67 3.42 7.52
C ILE A 129 -8.85 4.70 7.60
N LEU A 130 -8.19 5.09 6.51
CA LEU A 130 -7.45 6.35 6.42
C LEU A 130 -8.34 7.56 6.72
N ASN A 131 -9.57 7.58 6.20
CA ASN A 131 -10.53 8.64 6.50
C ASN A 131 -10.98 8.66 7.97
N GLU A 132 -11.17 7.50 8.60
CA GLU A 132 -11.47 7.40 10.04
C GLU A 132 -10.29 7.87 10.91
N LEU A 133 -9.06 7.52 10.53
CA LEU A 133 -7.84 7.95 11.22
C LEU A 133 -7.60 9.46 11.06
N LYS A 134 -7.84 10.02 9.87
CA LYS A 134 -7.82 11.47 9.60
C LYS A 134 -8.83 12.22 10.49
N LYS A 135 -10.08 11.74 10.55
CA LYS A 135 -11.12 12.31 11.44
C LYS A 135 -10.71 12.25 12.91
N SER A 136 -10.02 11.19 13.30
CA SER A 136 -9.49 11.00 14.65
C SER A 136 -8.19 11.78 14.94
N LYS A 137 -7.66 12.55 13.98
CA LYS A 137 -6.38 13.25 14.06
C LYS A 137 -5.21 12.33 14.45
N CYS A 138 -5.18 11.12 13.86
CA CYS A 138 -4.09 10.17 14.06
C CYS A 138 -2.75 10.76 13.59
N PRO A 139 -1.70 10.82 14.45
CA PRO A 139 -0.40 11.34 14.05
C PRO A 139 0.49 10.31 13.33
N TYR A 140 0.08 9.03 13.33
CA TYR A 140 0.89 7.90 12.86
C TYR A 140 0.41 7.30 11.53
N SER A 141 -0.47 7.98 10.80
CA SER A 141 -1.04 7.50 9.54
C SER A 141 -0.95 8.55 8.45
N PRO A 142 -0.76 8.18 7.18
CA PRO A 142 -0.83 9.12 6.08
C PRO A 142 -2.22 9.75 5.99
N ILE A 143 -2.27 10.96 5.47
CA ILE A 143 -3.47 11.76 5.29
C ILE A 143 -3.99 11.52 3.87
N PRO A 144 -5.17 10.91 3.70
CA PRO A 144 -5.80 10.82 2.38
C PRO A 144 -6.26 12.21 1.93
N LEU A 145 -5.98 12.52 0.67
CA LEU A 145 -6.25 13.81 0.04
C LEU A 145 -7.32 13.68 -1.04
N ASP A 146 -7.19 12.68 -1.90
CA ASP A 146 -8.11 12.41 -3.00
C ASP A 146 -8.15 10.91 -3.31
N SER A 147 -9.17 10.46 -4.04
CA SER A 147 -9.31 9.09 -4.53
C SER A 147 -10.21 9.05 -5.75
N GLY A 148 -9.89 8.19 -6.71
CA GLY A 148 -10.67 8.08 -7.92
C GLY A 148 -10.36 6.81 -8.69
N ARG A 149 -10.56 6.88 -10.00
CA ARG A 149 -10.17 5.84 -10.94
C ARG A 149 -9.38 6.44 -12.09
N VAL A 150 -8.37 5.72 -12.55
CA VAL A 150 -7.59 6.03 -13.73
C VAL A 150 -7.48 4.75 -14.55
N ALA A 151 -7.90 4.77 -15.83
CA ALA A 151 -7.96 3.56 -16.67
C ALA A 151 -8.64 2.36 -15.96
N ASP A 152 -9.79 2.61 -15.31
CA ASP A 152 -10.57 1.66 -14.48
C ASP A 152 -9.87 1.13 -13.21
N LEU A 153 -8.65 1.56 -12.93
CA LEU A 153 -7.88 1.20 -11.75
C LEU A 153 -8.17 2.19 -10.62
N PRO A 154 -8.63 1.74 -9.44
CA PRO A 154 -8.77 2.61 -8.28
C PRO A 154 -7.42 3.20 -7.87
N PHE A 155 -7.44 4.46 -7.44
CA PHE A 155 -6.28 5.11 -6.84
C PHE A 155 -6.63 5.88 -5.55
N ILE A 156 -5.61 6.10 -4.73
CA ILE A 156 -5.66 6.94 -3.52
C ILE A 156 -4.47 7.89 -3.55
N VAL A 157 -4.72 9.19 -3.42
CA VAL A 157 -3.70 10.23 -3.25
C VAL A 157 -3.57 10.55 -1.77
N MET A 158 -2.33 10.58 -1.28
CA MET A 158 -2.00 10.87 0.11
C MET A 158 -0.77 11.78 0.21
N ASN A 159 -0.54 12.37 1.39
CA ASN A 159 0.68 13.15 1.62
C ASN A 159 1.92 12.28 1.40
N LEU A 160 2.99 12.90 0.91
CA LEU A 160 4.26 12.22 0.74
C LEU A 160 4.90 11.95 2.11
N LEU A 161 5.38 10.71 2.28
CA LEU A 161 6.24 10.28 3.38
C LEU A 161 7.64 9.98 2.81
N ASP A 162 8.65 9.86 3.67
CA ASP A 162 9.99 9.49 3.25
C ASP A 162 10.14 7.95 3.30
N ARG A 163 11.38 7.46 3.22
CA ARG A 163 11.76 6.06 3.14
C ARG A 163 11.11 5.20 4.22
N ASN A 164 10.81 3.96 3.84
CA ASN A 164 10.45 2.91 4.79
C ASN A 164 11.69 2.31 5.47
N LEU A 165 11.46 1.58 6.57
CA LEU A 165 12.55 1.01 7.36
C LEU A 165 13.36 -0.02 6.57
N GLU A 166 12.76 -0.74 5.62
CA GLU A 166 13.47 -1.67 4.74
C GLU A 166 14.55 -0.93 3.93
N LYS A 167 14.16 0.17 3.26
CA LYS A 167 15.09 1.00 2.47
C LYS A 167 16.17 1.66 3.34
N LEU A 168 15.81 2.11 4.55
CA LEU A 168 16.79 2.68 5.48
C LEU A 168 17.78 1.64 5.97
N ARG A 169 17.33 0.41 6.19
CA ARG A 169 18.18 -0.73 6.54
C ARG A 169 19.13 -1.09 5.41
N GLU A 170 18.68 -1.13 4.16
CA GLU A 170 19.55 -1.40 3.01
C GLU A 170 20.67 -0.35 2.85
N GLN A 171 20.44 0.88 3.33
CA GLN A 171 21.38 2.00 3.25
C GLN A 171 22.26 2.14 4.50
N THR A 172 21.99 1.37 5.55
CA THR A 172 22.69 1.47 6.84
C THR A 172 23.30 0.11 7.18
N THR A 173 24.52 0.07 7.73
CA THR A 173 25.14 -1.21 8.12
C THR A 173 24.40 -1.89 9.27
N SER A 174 23.95 -1.14 10.26
CA SER A 174 23.14 -1.60 11.39
C SER A 174 22.51 -0.42 12.13
N PHE A 175 21.30 -0.57 12.67
CA PHE A 175 20.74 0.44 13.56
C PHE A 175 21.35 0.34 14.96
N LYS A 176 21.49 1.48 15.65
CA LYS A 176 21.86 1.48 17.07
C LYS A 176 20.68 0.91 17.88
N PRO A 177 20.92 0.19 18.99
CA PRO A 177 19.84 -0.30 19.85
C PRO A 177 18.87 0.80 20.31
N SER A 178 19.37 2.01 20.57
CA SER A 178 18.53 3.17 20.91
C SER A 178 17.58 3.58 19.78
N THR A 179 18.02 3.50 18.53
CA THR A 179 17.18 3.77 17.35
C THR A 179 16.11 2.69 17.19
N VAL A 180 16.48 1.41 17.34
CA VAL A 180 15.53 0.29 17.27
C VAL A 180 14.48 0.40 18.38
N PHE A 181 14.90 0.74 19.60
CA PHE A 181 13.98 0.98 20.71
C PHE A 181 13.01 2.14 20.43
N TYR A 182 13.52 3.26 19.90
CA TYR A 182 12.68 4.39 19.51
C TYR A 182 11.66 4.03 18.43
N ILE A 183 12.09 3.32 17.39
CA ILE A 183 11.20 2.80 16.32
C ILE A 183 10.12 1.91 16.93
N GLY A 184 10.50 0.96 17.79
CA GLY A 184 9.57 0.06 18.46
C GLY A 184 8.53 0.81 19.28
N LEU A 185 8.94 1.86 20.00
CA LEU A 185 8.03 2.69 20.79
C LEU A 185 7.01 3.44 19.91
N GLU A 186 7.46 4.14 18.86
CA GLU A 186 6.55 4.88 17.98
C GLU A 186 5.58 3.93 17.22
N VAL A 187 6.06 2.77 16.76
CA VAL A 187 5.19 1.78 16.11
C VAL A 187 4.19 1.20 17.10
N LEU A 188 4.59 0.94 18.34
CA LEU A 188 3.68 0.46 19.38
C LEU A 188 2.60 1.50 19.70
N SER A 189 2.95 2.79 19.78
CA SER A 189 1.97 3.88 19.94
C SER A 189 1.01 3.98 18.75
N ALA A 190 1.49 3.75 17.53
CA ALA A 190 0.66 3.70 16.33
C ALA A 190 -0.32 2.51 16.36
N LEU A 191 0.14 1.33 16.77
CA LEU A 191 -0.69 0.14 16.94
C LEU A 191 -1.71 0.30 18.05
N GLU A 192 -1.33 0.86 19.20
CA GLU A 192 -2.26 1.15 20.29
C GLU A 192 -3.39 2.07 19.82
N PHE A 193 -3.06 3.14 19.09
CA PHE A 193 -4.06 4.05 18.53
C PHE A 193 -5.04 3.32 17.61
N LEU A 194 -4.55 2.37 16.81
CA LEU A 194 -5.36 1.54 15.91
C LEU A 194 -6.23 0.52 16.67
N HIS A 195 -5.64 -0.16 17.66
CA HIS A 195 -6.27 -1.23 18.46
C HIS A 195 -7.38 -0.70 19.37
N VAL A 196 -7.22 0.49 19.96
CA VAL A 196 -8.29 1.17 20.72
C VAL A 196 -9.55 1.36 19.86
N ARG A 197 -9.38 1.55 18.54
CA ARG A 197 -10.46 1.68 17.56
C ARG A 197 -10.94 0.34 16.99
N LYS A 198 -10.52 -0.76 17.62
CA LYS A 198 -10.84 -2.15 17.27
C LYS A 198 -10.38 -2.54 15.88
N TYR A 199 -9.30 -1.94 15.38
CA TYR A 199 -8.67 -2.33 14.12
C TYR A 199 -7.38 -3.10 14.38
N ILE A 200 -7.14 -4.15 13.60
CA ILE A 200 -5.91 -4.94 13.58
C ILE A 200 -5.27 -4.78 12.21
N HIS A 201 -4.01 -4.35 12.14
CA HIS A 201 -3.32 -4.01 10.90
C HIS A 201 -3.07 -5.24 10.01
N ARG A 202 -2.62 -6.35 10.62
CA ARG A 202 -2.34 -7.65 9.99
C ARG A 202 -1.20 -7.68 8.96
N ASP A 203 -0.48 -6.59 8.76
CA ASP A 203 0.62 -6.48 7.80
C ASP A 203 1.72 -5.54 8.30
N VAL A 204 2.07 -5.65 9.58
CA VAL A 204 3.18 -4.91 10.20
C VAL A 204 4.49 -5.52 9.73
N LYS A 205 5.28 -4.74 9.00
CA LYS A 205 6.58 -5.14 8.44
C LYS A 205 7.40 -3.91 8.07
N LEU A 206 8.70 -4.08 7.86
CA LEU A 206 9.62 -2.98 7.56
C LEU A 206 9.23 -2.13 6.35
N THR A 207 8.62 -2.74 5.33
CA THR A 207 8.16 -2.03 4.13
C THR A 207 6.92 -1.17 4.35
N ASN A 208 6.17 -1.41 5.43
CA ASN A 208 4.94 -0.69 5.80
C ASN A 208 5.15 0.28 6.98
N ILE A 209 6.39 0.53 7.36
CA ILE A 209 6.77 1.49 8.40
C ILE A 209 7.63 2.57 7.74
N CYS A 210 7.10 3.78 7.63
CA CYS A 210 7.76 4.93 6.99
C CYS A 210 8.19 5.99 8.01
N ILE A 211 9.26 6.72 7.72
CA ILE A 211 9.56 7.95 8.44
C ILE A 211 8.84 9.14 7.77
N GLY A 212 8.55 10.19 8.54
CA GLY A 212 7.96 11.42 8.00
C GLY A 212 8.89 12.17 7.05
N ALA A 213 8.32 12.87 6.07
CA ALA A 213 9.04 13.87 5.32
C ALA A 213 9.27 15.14 6.17
N ARG A 214 10.28 15.95 5.84
CA ARG A 214 10.57 17.21 6.57
C ARG A 214 9.31 18.07 6.68
N PRO A 215 8.98 18.64 7.87
CA PRO A 215 9.79 18.67 9.10
C PRO A 215 9.61 17.47 10.05
N ALA A 216 8.75 16.49 9.75
CA ALA A 216 8.37 15.40 10.64
C ALA A 216 9.31 14.17 10.59
N VAL A 217 10.60 14.36 10.33
CA VAL A 217 11.57 13.27 10.06
C VAL A 217 11.73 12.29 11.22
N SER A 218 11.48 12.73 12.46
CA SER A 218 11.53 11.87 13.64
C SER A 218 10.28 11.00 13.85
N ARG A 219 9.19 11.23 13.11
CA ARG A 219 7.94 10.49 13.30
C ARG A 219 7.87 9.23 12.44
N ILE A 220 7.30 8.18 13.01
CA ILE A 220 6.97 6.95 12.30
C ILE A 220 5.51 6.96 11.86
N TYR A 221 5.27 6.46 10.66
CA TYR A 221 3.97 6.29 10.05
C TYR A 221 3.76 4.82 9.69
N LEU A 222 2.64 4.26 10.13
CA LEU A 222 2.12 3.01 9.60
C LEU A 222 1.37 3.27 8.30
N ILE A 223 1.64 2.46 7.29
CA ILE A 223 1.02 2.56 5.96
C ILE A 223 0.45 1.21 5.54
N ASP A 224 -0.31 1.21 4.44
CA ASP A 224 -0.91 0.02 3.82
C ASP A 224 -1.97 -0.69 4.69
N TYR A 225 -3.15 -0.06 4.77
CA TYR A 225 -4.28 -0.58 5.53
C TYR A 225 -5.18 -1.53 4.72
N GLY A 226 -4.73 -2.02 3.55
CA GLY A 226 -5.55 -2.87 2.67
C GLY A 226 -5.96 -4.20 3.33
N ASP A 227 -5.09 -4.75 4.18
CA ASP A 227 -5.33 -5.96 4.96
C ASP A 227 -5.90 -5.70 6.37
N THR A 228 -6.04 -4.45 6.82
CA THR A 228 -6.52 -4.10 8.16
C THR A 228 -7.98 -4.49 8.35
N VAL A 229 -8.36 -5.07 9.50
CA VAL A 229 -9.74 -5.52 9.78
C VAL A 229 -10.17 -5.21 11.20
N LYS A 230 -11.47 -5.32 11.49
CA LYS A 230 -11.94 -5.22 12.88
C LYS A 230 -11.51 -6.43 13.70
N THR A 231 -11.22 -6.23 14.99
CA THR A 231 -10.86 -7.30 15.95
C THR A 231 -11.88 -8.44 15.90
N GLY A 232 -11.40 -9.68 15.93
CA GLY A 232 -12.22 -10.90 15.91
C GLY A 232 -12.68 -11.37 14.53
N LYS A 233 -12.47 -10.59 13.46
CA LYS A 233 -12.84 -11.01 12.09
C LYS A 233 -11.92 -12.11 11.57
N ARG A 234 -12.52 -13.06 10.83
CA ARG A 234 -11.82 -14.15 10.10
C ARG A 234 -11.77 -13.87 8.60
N ILE A 235 -11.21 -12.73 8.21
CA ILE A 235 -11.04 -12.39 6.79
C ILE A 235 -9.78 -13.09 6.26
N ARG A 236 -9.88 -13.76 5.11
CA ARG A 236 -8.75 -14.45 4.47
C ARG A 236 -7.58 -13.48 4.27
N TYR A 237 -6.38 -13.90 4.65
CA TYR A 237 -5.14 -13.20 4.32
C TYR A 237 -4.85 -13.40 2.82
N GLY A 238 -4.39 -12.35 2.16
CA GLY A 238 -3.98 -12.48 0.76
C GLY A 238 -2.75 -13.35 0.59
N THR A 239 -2.52 -13.82 -0.63
CA THR A 239 -1.35 -14.62 -1.01
C THR A 239 -0.07 -13.88 -0.59
N PRO A 240 0.70 -14.37 0.40
CA PRO A 240 1.84 -13.62 0.91
C PRO A 240 3.01 -13.72 -0.06
N ASP A 241 3.71 -12.61 -0.21
CA ASP A 241 4.97 -12.56 -0.94
C ASP A 241 6.16 -12.89 -0.02
N ILE A 242 7.35 -13.01 -0.60
CA ILE A 242 8.59 -13.28 0.16
C ILE A 242 8.96 -12.19 1.17
N TYR A 243 8.42 -10.97 1.01
CA TYR A 243 8.67 -9.85 1.93
C TYR A 243 7.66 -9.81 3.08
N THR A 244 6.52 -10.49 2.95
CA THR A 244 5.45 -10.50 3.94
C THR A 244 5.50 -11.76 4.81
N LEU A 245 5.83 -12.91 4.21
CA LEU A 245 5.89 -14.20 4.91
C LEU A 245 6.69 -14.18 6.22
N PRO A 246 7.89 -13.56 6.30
CA PRO A 246 8.68 -13.58 7.54
C PRO A 246 8.04 -12.83 8.72
N TYR A 247 7.11 -11.91 8.45
CA TYR A 247 6.46 -11.09 9.49
C TYR A 247 5.08 -11.61 9.88
N TRP A 248 4.59 -12.69 9.27
CA TRP A 248 3.31 -13.28 9.65
C TRP A 248 3.37 -13.88 11.05
N SER A 249 2.45 -13.45 11.92
CA SER A 249 2.24 -14.11 13.21
C SER A 249 1.81 -15.57 13.04
N ILE A 250 2.03 -16.37 14.08
CA ILE A 250 1.54 -17.75 14.17
C ILE A 250 0.03 -17.80 13.92
N ASP A 251 -0.72 -16.82 14.42
CA ASP A 251 -2.15 -16.68 14.18
C ASP A 251 -2.48 -16.44 12.70
N ALA A 252 -1.70 -15.62 11.99
CA ALA A 252 -1.86 -15.41 10.55
C ALA A 252 -1.63 -16.71 9.76
N HIS A 253 -0.57 -17.45 10.09
CA HIS A 253 -0.29 -18.77 9.50
C HIS A 253 -1.42 -19.78 9.77
N LYS A 254 -1.99 -19.78 10.97
CA LYS A 254 -3.12 -20.63 11.37
C LYS A 254 -4.49 -20.11 10.88
N ARG A 255 -4.54 -18.95 10.22
CA ARG A 255 -5.77 -18.27 9.79
C ARG A 255 -6.75 -18.06 10.95
N ALA A 256 -6.21 -17.76 12.13
CA ALA A 256 -6.98 -17.45 13.32
C ALA A 256 -7.71 -16.09 13.16
N PRO A 257 -8.72 -15.80 14.02
CA PRO A 257 -9.33 -14.47 14.08
C PRO A 257 -8.28 -13.38 14.33
N ALA A 258 -8.46 -12.22 13.71
CA ALA A 258 -7.58 -11.07 13.90
C ALA A 258 -7.59 -10.60 15.37
N ARG A 259 -6.41 -10.52 15.98
CA ARG A 259 -6.21 -10.10 17.37
C ARG A 259 -4.98 -9.20 17.48
N GLU A 260 -4.97 -8.35 18.48
CA GLU A 260 -3.94 -7.36 18.78
C GLU A 260 -2.56 -8.02 18.94
N ARG A 261 -2.51 -9.21 19.56
CA ARG A 261 -1.28 -10.02 19.71
C ARG A 261 -0.61 -10.35 18.38
N GLY A 262 -1.39 -10.47 17.29
CA GLY A 262 -0.85 -10.78 15.97
C GLY A 262 0.00 -9.63 15.43
N ASP A 263 -0.43 -8.38 15.63
CA ASP A 263 0.35 -7.20 15.23
C ASP A 263 1.60 -7.03 16.12
N ALA A 264 1.50 -7.33 17.42
CA ALA A 264 2.64 -7.28 18.34
C ALA A 264 3.72 -8.32 18.01
N GLU A 265 3.33 -9.53 17.61
CA GLU A 265 4.23 -10.58 17.14
C GLU A 265 4.91 -10.19 15.82
N SER A 266 4.15 -9.64 14.86
CA SER A 266 4.71 -9.08 13.62
C SER A 266 5.69 -7.93 13.88
N LEU A 267 5.40 -7.06 14.85
CA LEU A 267 6.33 -6.01 15.29
C LEU A 267 7.62 -6.59 15.87
N PHE A 268 7.53 -7.62 16.71
CA PHE A 268 8.71 -8.29 17.26
C PHE A 268 9.62 -8.83 16.14
N TYR A 269 9.05 -9.46 15.12
CA TYR A 269 9.81 -9.92 13.96
C TYR A 269 10.44 -8.77 13.16
N ALA A 270 9.72 -7.67 13.00
CA ALA A 270 10.25 -6.47 12.36
C ALA A 270 11.44 -5.88 13.12
N LEU A 271 11.35 -5.75 14.45
CA LEU A 271 12.43 -5.21 15.29
C LEU A 271 13.64 -6.14 15.35
N ALA A 272 13.44 -7.46 15.33
CA ALA A 272 14.53 -8.43 15.29
C ALA A 272 15.36 -8.37 13.99
N GLU A 273 14.81 -7.78 12.93
CA GLU A 273 15.48 -7.64 11.64
C GLU A 273 16.22 -6.28 11.43
N LEU A 274 16.08 -5.34 12.38
CA LEU A 274 16.72 -4.01 12.38
C LEU A 274 18.03 -4.01 13.17
#